data_AF-A0A1J3CG60-F1
#
_entry.id   AF-A0A1J3CG60-F1
#
_cell.length_a   1.000
_cell.length_b   1.000
_cell.length_c   1.000
_cell.angle_alpha   90.00
_cell.angle_beta   90.00
_cell.angle_gamma   90.00
#
_symmetry.space_group_name_H-M   'P 1'
#
loop_
_entity.id
_entity.type
_entity.pdbx_description
1 polymer ?
#
loop_
_entity_poly.entity_id
_entity_poly.type
_entity_poly.pdbx_seq_one_letter_code
_entity_poly.pdbx_strand_id
1 'polypeptide(L)' 'FGNVSQTGIATTTVGELLDHGLGWAALLINKMVRSQKNETFKAFAENWLKKDKIPIGFGSNSLVVTSSPWFNVYGNDFG' A
#
# COMPACT_ATOMS: atom_id res chain seq x y z
N PHE A 1 -16.95 -12.57 6.42
CA PHE A 1 -15.89 -12.05 5.52
C PHE A 1 -15.84 -10.54 5.64
N GLY A 2 -14.66 -9.95 5.54
CA GLY A 2 -14.45 -8.50 5.63
C GLY A 2 -13.03 -8.15 5.19
N ASN A 3 -12.75 -6.86 4.97
CA ASN A 3 -11.45 -6.36 4.54
C ASN A 3 -10.82 -5.43 5.59
N VAL A 4 -9.51 -5.57 5.76
CA VAL A 4 -8.67 -4.58 6.44
C VAL A 4 -7.42 -4.37 5.60
N SER A 5 -7.20 -3.13 5.18
CA SER A 5 -6.05 -2.77 4.36
C SER A 5 -5.54 -1.40 4.79
N GLN A 6 -4.23 -1.29 5.01
CA GLN A 6 -3.58 -0.03 5.29
C GLN A 6 -2.76 0.39 4.08
N THR A 7 -3.02 1.59 3.55
CA THR A 7 -2.23 2.15 2.45
C THR A 7 -0.94 2.72 2.99
N GLY A 8 0.19 2.21 2.49
CA GLY A 8 1.49 2.82 2.68
C GLY A 8 1.75 3.90 1.62
N ILE A 9 2.35 5.04 2.01
CA ILE A 9 2.58 6.18 1.11
C ILE A 9 4.09 6.47 1.06
N ALA A 10 4.66 6.45 -0.14
CA ALA A 10 6.00 6.97 -0.43
C ALA A 10 5.85 8.24 -1.28
N THR A 11 6.40 9.35 -0.81
CA THR A 11 6.27 10.67 -1.45
C THR A 11 7.63 11.15 -1.94
N THR A 12 7.66 11.73 -3.13
CA THR A 12 8.82 12.41 -3.70
C THR A 12 8.35 13.52 -4.65
N THR A 13 9.24 14.41 -5.04
CA THR A 13 8.96 15.43 -6.07
C THR A 13 9.08 14.84 -7.48
N VAL A 14 8.45 15.51 -8.45
CA VAL A 14 8.57 15.12 -9.87
C VAL A 14 10.03 15.23 -10.34
N GLY A 15 10.76 16.26 -9.89
CA GLY A 15 12.17 16.45 -10.25
C GLY A 15 13.05 15.28 -9.78
N GLU A 16 12.97 14.93 -8.49
CA GLU A 16 13.75 13.81 -7.94
C GLU A 16 13.41 12.48 -8.61
N LEU A 17 12.13 12.26 -8.96
CA LEU A 17 11.71 11.04 -9.66
C LEU A 17 12.32 10.96 -11.06
N LEU A 18 12.37 12.08 -11.79
CA LEU A 18 12.96 12.16 -13.12
C LEU A 18 14.49 12.03 -13.07
N ASP A 19 15.14 12.61 -12.06
CA ASP A 19 16.59 12.62 -11.92
C ASP A 19 17.16 11.24 -11.53
N HIS A 20 16.47 10.49 -10.65
CA HIS A 20 16.96 9.21 -10.13
C HIS A 20 16.34 7.96 -10.77
N GLY A 21 15.23 8.12 -11.49
CA GLY A 21 14.56 7.04 -12.22
C GLY A 21 13.86 5.98 -11.35
N LEU A 22 13.39 4.91 -12.02
CA LEU A 22 12.47 3.92 -11.44
C LEU A 22 13.10 3.03 -10.37
N GLY A 23 14.39 2.68 -10.49
CA GLY A 23 15.06 1.85 -9.49
C GLY A 23 15.13 2.52 -8.11
N TRP A 24 15.35 3.83 -8.11
CA TRP A 24 15.33 4.64 -6.89
C TRP A 24 13.92 4.80 -6.33
N ALA A 25 12.92 5.03 -7.19
CA ALA A 25 11.52 5.06 -6.76
C ALA A 25 11.07 3.74 -6.12
N ALA A 26 11.47 2.60 -6.70
CA ALA A 26 11.22 1.28 -6.14
C ALA A 26 11.89 1.11 -4.76
N LEU A 27 13.09 1.67 -4.56
CA LEU A 27 13.75 1.67 -3.26
C LEU A 27 12.98 2.50 -2.20
N LEU A 28 12.41 3.65 -2.58
CA LEU A 28 11.55 4.44 -1.68
C LEU A 28 10.33 3.64 -1.23
N ILE A 29 9.65 2.98 -2.17
CA ILE A 29 8.52 2.10 -1.87
C ILE A 29 8.97 0.96 -0.96
N ASN A 30 10.12 0.33 -1.22
CA ASN A 30 10.65 -0.75 -0.41
C ASN A 30 10.92 -0.32 1.05
N LYS A 31 11.52 0.86 1.24
CA LYS A 31 11.76 1.43 2.58
C LYS A 31 10.46 1.69 3.32
N MET A 32 9.44 2.21 2.64
CA MET A 32 8.12 2.44 3.19
C MET A 32 7.44 1.12 3.60
N VAL A 33 7.49 0.09 2.76
CA VAL A 33 6.92 -1.23 3.10
C VAL A 33 7.64 -1.84 4.30
N ARG A 34 8.97 -1.76 4.35
CA ARG A 34 9.78 -2.26 5.46
C ARG A 34 9.57 -1.51 6.78
N SER A 35 9.11 -0.26 6.73
CA SER A 35 8.85 0.52 7.95
C SER A 35 7.53 0.14 8.62
N GLN A 36 6.65 -0.59 7.94
CA GLN A 36 5.41 -1.09 8.50
C GLN A 36 5.70 -2.13 9.59
N LYS A 37 5.03 -1.98 10.73
CA LYS A 37 5.18 -2.86 11.90
C LYS A 37 3.86 -3.52 12.24
N ASN A 38 3.93 -4.74 12.75
CA ASN A 38 2.76 -5.52 13.12
C ASN A 38 1.93 -4.83 14.22
N GLU A 39 2.60 -4.21 15.20
CA GLU A 39 1.95 -3.49 16.30
C GLU A 39 1.15 -2.29 15.78
N THR A 40 1.74 -1.51 14.87
CA THR A 40 1.09 -0.35 14.26
C THR A 40 -0.10 -0.77 13.39
N PHE A 41 0.04 -1.86 12.62
CA PHE A 41 -1.04 -2.39 11.80
C PHE A 41 -2.22 -2.90 12.65
N LYS A 42 -1.95 -3.60 13.77
CA LYS A 42 -3.01 -4.06 14.69
C LYS A 42 -3.79 -2.88 15.28
N ALA A 43 -3.09 -1.86 15.76
CA ALA A 43 -3.73 -0.65 16.27
C ALA A 43 -4.54 0.08 15.18
N PHE A 44 -4.06 0.09 13.92
CA PHE A 44 -4.83 0.58 12.79
C PHE A 44 -6.10 -0.25 12.57
N ALA A 45 -6.00 -1.58 12.56
CA ALA A 45 -7.13 -2.49 12.33
C ALA A 45 -8.22 -2.35 13.39
N GLU A 46 -7.84 -2.22 14.67
CA GLU A 46 -8.79 -1.99 15.77
C GLU A 46 -9.52 -0.65 15.64
N ASN A 47 -8.82 0.39 15.17
CA ASN A 47 -9.39 1.72 14.97
C ASN A 47 -10.20 1.81 13.66
N TRP A 48 -9.85 1.02 12.65
CA TRP A 48 -10.58 0.93 11.38
C TRP A 48 -12.03 0.52 11.61
N LEU A 49 -12.25 -0.48 12.48
CA LEU A 49 -13.59 -0.94 12.86
C LEU A 49 -14.45 0.14 13.52
N LYS A 50 -13.82 1.18 14.08
CA LYS A 50 -14.49 2.26 14.82
C LYS A 50 -14.71 3.52 13.97
N LYS A 51 -14.15 3.58 12.75
CA LYS A 51 -14.20 4.75 11.87
C LYS A 51 -15.08 4.49 10.65
N ASP A 52 -16.14 5.27 10.51
CA ASP A 52 -17.05 5.22 9.35
C ASP A 52 -16.49 5.87 8.06
N LYS A 53 -15.16 6.06 7.96
CA LYS A 53 -14.54 6.73 6.82
C LYS A 53 -13.42 5.89 6.25
N ILE A 54 -13.56 5.58 4.96
CA ILE A 54 -12.50 5.05 4.12
C ILE A 54 -11.80 6.27 3.49
N PRO A 55 -10.60 6.69 3.94
CA PRO A 55 -9.94 7.85 3.37
C PRO A 55 -9.23 7.41 2.09
N ILE A 56 -9.92 7.47 0.96
CA ILE A 56 -9.30 7.22 -0.36
C ILE A 56 -9.53 8.45 -1.23
N GLY A 57 -8.72 9.47 -1.00
CA GLY A 57 -8.55 10.60 -1.91
C GLY A 57 -7.14 10.55 -2.46
N PHE A 58 -6.99 10.20 -3.73
CA PHE A 58 -5.72 10.30 -4.44
C PHE A 58 -5.72 11.57 -5.28
N GLY A 59 -4.61 12.31 -5.25
CA GLY A 59 -4.45 13.50 -6.08
C GLY A 59 -4.14 13.14 -7.53
N SER A 60 -4.18 14.13 -8.41
CA SER A 60 -3.81 13.98 -9.84
C SER A 60 -2.39 13.46 -10.06
N ASN A 61 -1.51 13.57 -9.06
CA ASN A 61 -0.10 13.22 -9.13
C ASN A 61 0.23 11.96 -8.30
N SER A 62 -0.79 11.14 -8.02
CA SER A 62 -0.64 9.92 -7.23
C SER A 62 -0.68 8.67 -8.12
N LEU A 63 0.23 7.75 -7.88
CA LEU A 63 0.20 6.39 -8.44
C LEU A 63 -0.23 5.42 -7.34
N VAL A 64 -1.24 4.59 -7.63
CA VAL A 64 -1.75 3.57 -6.71
C VAL A 64 -1.40 2.21 -7.26
N VAL A 65 -0.71 1.40 -6.46
CA VAL A 65 -0.35 0.02 -6.79
C VAL A 65 -0.90 -0.88 -5.69
N THR A 66 -1.63 -1.92 -6.07
CA THR A 66 -2.15 -2.94 -5.15
C THR A 66 -1.71 -4.31 -5.65
N SER A 67 -1.31 -5.18 -4.72
CA SER A 67 -0.98 -6.57 -5.04
C SER A 67 -1.15 -7.44 -3.78
N SER A 68 -1.33 -8.75 -3.98
CA SER A 68 -1.29 -9.73 -2.90
C SER A 68 -0.55 -10.98 -3.40
N PRO A 69 0.77 -11.09 -3.17
CA PRO A 69 1.53 -12.25 -3.64
C PRO A 69 1.12 -13.56 -2.95
N TRP A 70 0.29 -13.49 -1.90
CA TRP A 70 -0.15 -14.61 -1.09
C TRP A 70 -1.42 -15.27 -1.65
N PHE A 71 -2.13 -14.58 -2.55
CA PHE A 71 -3.37 -15.09 -3.11
C PHE A 71 -3.14 -15.72 -4.49
N ASN A 72 -3.18 -17.04 -4.55
CA ASN A 72 -3.10 -17.77 -5.81
C ASN A 72 -4.46 -17.80 -6.51
N VAL A 73 -4.75 -16.76 -7.30
CA VAL A 73 -6.00 -16.67 -8.09
C VAL A 73 -6.15 -17.78 -9.13
N TYR A 74 -5.03 -18.35 -9.60
CA TYR A 74 -5.00 -19.32 -10.69
C TYR A 74 -4.99 -20.78 -10.22
N GLY A 75 -4.86 -21.03 -8.92
CA GLY A 75 -4.79 -22.38 -8.34
C GLY A 75 -6.15 -23.00 -8.03
N ASN A 76 -7.25 -22.39 -8.48
CA ASN A 76 -8.58 -22.90 -8.22
C ASN A 76 -8.93 -24.01 -9.23
N ASP A 77 -9.34 -25.15 -8.71
CA ASP A 77 -9.92 -26.27 -9.46
C ASP A 77 -11.35 -26.47 -8.94
N PHE A 78 -12.33 -26.33 -9.83
CA PHE A 78 -13.76 -26.39 -9.48
C PHE A 78 -14.40 -27.75 -9.85
N GLY A 79 -13.61 -28.70 -10.37
CA GLY A 79 -14.10 -29.98 -10.90
C GLY A 79 -14.35 -29.96 -12.41
#